data_AF-A0A6B3H397-F1
#
_entry.id   AF-A0A6B3H397-F1
#
_cell.length_a   1.000
_cell.length_b   1.000
_cell.length_c   1.000
_cell.angle_alpha   90.00
_cell.angle_beta   90.00
_cell.angle_gamma   90.00
#
_symmetry.space_group_name_H-M   'P 1'
#
loop_
_entity.id
_entity.type
_entity.pdbx_description
1 polymer ?
#
loop_
_entity_poly.entity_id
_entity_poly.type
_entity_poly.pdbx_seq_one_letter_code
_entity_poly.pdbx_strand_id
1 'polypeptide(L)'
;RPRVGHIQFLNCLPLYWGLARTGTLLDLELSKDTPERLSEQLIRGDLDIGPVTLVEYLRNADDLVAFPDIAVGCDGPVMSCVIVSQLPLDRLDRARVA
;
A
#
# COMPACT_ATOMS: atom_id res chain seq x y z
N ARG A 1 1.35 14.91 16.55
CA ARG A 1 0.57 14.63 15.32
C ARG A 1 0.92 13.21 14.92
N PRO A 2 -0.04 12.33 14.61
CA PRO A 2 0.30 10.97 14.21
C PRO A 2 1.13 11.00 12.92
N ARG A 3 2.15 10.14 12.86
CA ARG A 3 3.00 9.90 11.70
C ARG A 3 2.26 8.97 10.76
N VAL A 4 1.82 9.50 9.62
CA VAL A 4 0.95 8.79 8.68
C VAL A 4 1.68 8.50 7.38
N GLY A 5 1.76 7.22 7.03
CA GLY A 5 2.26 6.76 5.74
C GLY A 5 1.26 6.99 4.60
N HIS A 6 1.76 7.30 3.41
CA HIS A 6 0.95 7.45 2.20
C HIS A 6 1.66 6.88 0.97
N ILE A 7 0.98 5.98 0.25
CA ILE A 7 1.53 5.37 -0.98
C ILE A 7 1.69 6.45 -2.05
N GLN A 8 2.89 6.56 -2.63
CA GLN A 8 3.18 7.55 -3.70
C GLN A 8 2.67 7.18 -5.10
N PHE A 9 1.89 6.11 -5.24
CA PHE A 9 1.36 5.63 -6.51
C PHE A 9 0.02 6.27 -6.87
N LEU A 10 -0.34 6.24 -8.15
CA LEU A 10 -1.55 6.87 -8.68
C LEU A 10 -2.85 6.36 -8.03
N ASN A 11 -2.86 5.10 -7.60
CA ASN A 11 -4.02 4.49 -6.94
C ASN A 11 -4.39 5.19 -5.60
N CYS A 12 -3.45 5.87 -4.95
CA CYS A 12 -3.70 6.62 -3.71
C CYS A 12 -3.77 8.14 -3.92
N LEU A 13 -3.58 8.64 -5.15
CA LEU A 13 -3.70 10.07 -5.43
C LEU A 13 -5.11 10.64 -5.12
N PRO A 14 -6.23 9.95 -5.42
CA PRO A 14 -7.56 10.43 -5.03
C PRO A 14 -7.72 10.56 -3.50
N LEU A 15 -7.15 9.63 -2.74
CA LEU A 15 -7.15 9.66 -1.28
C LEU A 15 -6.35 10.87 -0.77
N TYR A 16 -5.15 11.10 -1.30
CA TYR A 16 -4.34 12.27 -0.96
C TYR A 16 -5.09 13.58 -1.19
N TRP A 17 -5.74 13.70 -2.35
CA TRP A 17 -6.51 14.88 -2.70
C TRP A 17 -7.69 15.08 -1.73
N GLY A 18 -8.37 14.00 -1.33
CA GLY A 18 -9.42 14.04 -0.30
C GLY A 18 -8.92 14.55 1.05
N LEU A 19 -7.77 14.04 1.51
CA LEU A 19 -7.12 14.49 2.75
C LEU A 19 -6.71 15.98 2.69
N ALA A 20 -6.25 16.44 1.53
CA ALA A 20 -5.89 17.85 1.34
C ALA A 20 -7.13 18.76 1.40
N ARG A 21 -8.22 18.35 0.75
CA ARG A 21 -9.45 19.16 0.68
C ARG A 21 -10.23 19.25 1.97
N THR A 22 -10.15 18.22 2.80
CA THR A 22 -10.83 18.16 4.10
C THR A 22 -10.04 18.88 5.21
N GLY A 23 -8.82 19.35 4.91
CA GLY A 23 -7.94 19.98 5.89
C GLY A 23 -7.20 18.98 6.79
N THR A 24 -7.49 17.68 6.67
CA THR A 24 -6.89 16.63 7.51
C THR A 24 -5.37 16.60 7.43
N LEU A 25 -4.77 17.01 6.30
CA LEU A 25 -3.30 17.12 6.19
C LEU A 25 -2.65 18.06 7.24
N LEU A 26 -3.40 19.02 7.80
CA LEU A 26 -2.86 19.94 8.82
C LEU A 26 -2.66 19.27 10.18
N ASP A 27 -3.36 18.15 10.42
CA ASP A 27 -3.35 17.43 11.70
C ASP A 27 -2.38 16.24 11.71
N LEU A 28 -1.77 15.93 10.57
CA LEU A 28 -0.93 14.74 10.36
C LEU A 28 0.52 15.14 10.04
N GLU A 29 1.46 14.25 10.37
CA GLU A 29 2.81 14.27 9.80
C GLU A 29 2.86 13.22 8.70
N LEU A 30 2.80 13.64 7.43
CA LEU A 30 2.62 12.72 6.30
C LEU A 30 3.97 12.33 5.67
N SER A 31 4.27 11.03 5.63
CA SER A 31 5.42 10.46 4.93
C SER A 31 4.97 9.71 3.67
N LYS A 32 5.54 10.08 2.51
CA LYS A 32 5.24 9.44 1.22
C LYS A 32 6.36 8.50 0.82
N ASP A 33 6.03 7.25 0.50
CA ASP A 33 7.01 6.25 0.08
C ASP A 33 6.33 5.11 -0.72
N THR A 34 7.09 4.07 -1.09
CA THR A 34 6.55 2.84 -1.69
C THR A 34 5.83 1.97 -0.64
N PRO A 35 4.87 1.10 -1.04
CA PRO A 35 4.16 0.23 -0.10
C PRO A 35 5.07 -0.64 0.77
N GLU A 36 6.18 -1.13 0.20
CA GLU A 36 7.15 -1.98 0.90
C GLU A 36 7.83 -1.19 2.03
N ARG A 37 8.34 0.02 1.71
CA ARG A 37 9.01 0.88 2.69
C ARG A 37 8.06 1.39 3.76
N LEU A 38 6.80 1.68 3.42
CA LEU A 38 5.78 2.08 4.39
C LEU A 38 5.41 0.91 5.32
N SER A 39 5.31 -0.31 4.79
CA SER A 39 5.06 -1.50 5.61
C SER A 39 6.19 -1.73 6.62
N GLU A 40 7.45 -1.64 6.18
CA GLU A 40 8.61 -1.75 7.07
C GLU A 40 8.63 -0.68 8.17
N GLN A 41 8.37 0.58 7.79
CA GLN A 41 8.34 1.69 8.75
C GLN A 41 7.20 1.54 9.76
N LEU A 42 6.03 1.06 9.34
CA LEU A 42 4.91 0.79 10.25
C LEU A 42 5.25 -0.31 11.24
N ILE A 43 5.79 -1.43 10.77
CA ILE A 43 6.17 -2.58 11.62
C ILE A 43 7.27 -2.18 12.62
N ARG A 44 8.23 -1.34 12.22
CA ARG A 44 9.32 -0.86 13.09
C ARG A 44 8.89 0.24 14.06
N GLY A 45 7.67 0.76 13.94
CA GLY A 45 7.17 1.87 14.77
C GLY A 45 7.70 3.25 14.34
N ASP A 46 8.23 3.39 13.12
CA ASP A 46 8.60 4.67 12.52
C ASP A 46 7.36 5.44 12.01
N LEU A 47 6.25 4.73 11.75
CA LEU A 47 4.92 5.28 11.49
C LEU A 47 3.92 4.82 12.55
N ASP A 48 2.93 5.65 12.82
CA ASP A 48 1.83 5.30 13.74
C ASP A 48 0.65 4.68 12.98
N ILE A 49 0.39 5.17 11.77
CA ILE A 49 -0.70 4.72 10.90
C ILE A 49 -0.17 4.69 9.47
N GLY A 50 -0.52 3.69 8.67
CA GLY A 50 -0.12 3.70 7.28
C GLY A 50 -0.70 2.54 6.47
N PRO A 51 -0.54 2.60 5.14
CA PRO A 51 -0.80 1.46 4.28
C PRO A 51 0.21 0.36 4.60
N VAL A 52 -0.28 -0.88 4.64
CA VAL A 52 0.52 -2.08 4.81
C VAL A 52 0.10 -3.07 3.73
N THR A 53 1.06 -3.76 3.09
CA THR A 53 0.70 -4.81 2.14
C THR A 53 -0.01 -5.94 2.87
N LEU A 54 -0.95 -6.62 2.20
CA LEU A 54 -1.74 -7.67 2.85
C LEU A 54 -0.86 -8.79 3.46
N VAL A 55 0.22 -9.16 2.78
CA VAL A 55 1.17 -10.17 3.25
C VAL A 55 1.84 -9.73 4.56
N GLU A 56 2.30 -8.48 4.62
CA GLU A 56 2.94 -7.93 5.82
C GLU A 56 1.96 -7.73 6.97
N TYR A 57 0.71 -7.34 6.68
CA TYR A 57 -0.35 -7.29 7.70
C TYR A 57 -0.59 -8.65 8.33
N LEU A 58 -0.78 -9.69 7.51
CA LEU A 58 -1.05 -11.05 8.01
C LEU A 58 0.13 -11.63 8.81
N ARG A 59 1.37 -11.26 8.48
CA ARG A 59 2.57 -11.65 9.23
C ARG A 59 2.68 -11.00 10.61
N ASN A 60 2.06 -9.83 10.80
CA ASN A 60 2.15 -9.02 12.01
C ASN A 60 0.74 -8.75 12.59
N ALA A 61 -0.22 -9.64 12.35
CA ALA A 61 -1.63 -9.43 12.68
C ALA A 61 -1.88 -9.36 14.20
N ASP A 62 -0.98 -9.93 15.00
CA ASP A 62 -1.05 -9.84 16.47
C ASP A 62 -0.69 -8.45 16.98
N ASP A 63 0.09 -7.68 16.21
CA ASP A 63 0.60 -6.35 16.57
C ASP A 63 -0.08 -5.20 15.81
N LEU A 64 -0.85 -5.52 14.76
CA LEU A 64 -1.48 -4.54 13.87
C LEU A 64 -3.01 -4.64 13.91
N VAL A 65 -3.67 -3.48 14.00
CA VAL A 65 -5.12 -3.35 13.83
C VAL A 65 -5.45 -2.70 12.49
N ALA A 66 -6.25 -3.38 11.67
CA ALA A 66 -6.72 -2.83 10.40
C ALA A 66 -7.87 -1.84 10.63
N PHE A 67 -7.91 -0.77 9.85
CA PHE A 67 -9.08 0.10 9.81
C PHE A 67 -10.22 -0.59 9.06
N PRO A 68 -11.45 -0.55 9.60
CA PRO A 68 -12.61 -1.02 8.86
C PRO A 68 -12.91 -0.07 7.69
N ASP A 69 -13.63 -0.58 6.69
CA ASP A 69 -14.24 0.19 5.60
C ASP A 69 -13.30 0.89 4.60
N ILE A 70 -11.98 0.77 4.75
CA ILE A 70 -11.01 1.32 3.81
C ILE A 70 -9.88 0.35 3.49
N ALA A 71 -9.65 0.10 2.21
CA ALA A 71 -8.56 -0.71 1.70
C ALA A 71 -8.21 -0.32 0.25
N VAL A 72 -7.06 -0.78 -0.22
CA VAL A 72 -6.72 -0.77 -1.66
C VAL A 72 -6.96 -2.17 -2.20
N GLY A 73 -7.94 -2.31 -3.09
CA GLY A 73 -8.32 -3.59 -3.67
C GLY A 73 -9.07 -3.43 -5.00
N CYS A 74 -9.56 -4.54 -5.53
CA CYS A 74 -10.31 -4.60 -6.78
C CYS A 74 -11.34 -5.73 -6.75
N ASP A 75 -12.41 -5.59 -7.52
CA ASP A 75 -13.33 -6.67 -7.89
C ASP A 75 -13.28 -6.82 -9.43
N GLY A 76 -12.45 -7.76 -9.90
CA GLY A 76 -12.05 -7.87 -11.31
C GLY A 76 -10.68 -7.25 -11.61
N PRO A 77 -10.45 -6.64 -12.79
CA PRO A 77 -9.13 -6.13 -13.18
C PRO A 77 -8.67 -4.91 -12.35
N VAL A 78 -7.51 -5.03 -11.69
CA VAL A 78 -6.89 -3.92 -10.92
C VAL A 78 -6.06 -2.97 -11.80
N MET A 79 -5.70 -3.39 -13.01
CA MET A 79 -4.93 -2.65 -14.02
C MET A 79 -3.48 -2.29 -13.64
N SER A 80 -3.14 -2.20 -12.35
CA SER A 80 -1.80 -1.79 -11.87
C SER A 80 -0.97 -2.91 -11.23
N CYS A 81 -1.51 -4.14 -11.15
CA CYS A 81 -0.79 -5.33 -10.71
C CYS A 81 -0.96 -6.39 -11.80
N VAL A 82 0.08 -6.57 -12.60
CA VAL A 82 0.02 -7.32 -13.85
C VAL A 82 1.27 -8.18 -14.02
N ILE A 83 1.12 -9.28 -14.75
CA ILE A 83 2.26 -10.02 -15.29
C ILE A 83 2.42 -9.59 -16.75
N VAL A 84 3.53 -8.93 -17.07
CA VAL A 84 3.88 -8.60 -18.46
C VAL A 84 4.79 -9.70 -18.98
N SER A 85 4.36 -10.40 -20.04
CA SER A 85 5.12 -11.49 -20.64
C SER A 85 5.06 -11.46 -22.16
N GLN A 86 6.18 -11.80 -22.79
CA GLN A 86 6.25 -12.04 -24.26
C GLN A 86 5.89 -13.48 -24.63
N LEU A 87 5.75 -14.36 -23.64
CA LEU A 87 5.33 -15.75 -23.79
C LEU A 87 4.02 -16.00 -23.04
N PRO A 88 3.17 -16.93 -23.51
CA PRO A 88 2.09 -17.47 -22.70
C PRO A 88 2.59 -17.97 -21.33
N LEU A 89 1.79 -17.80 -20.27
CA LEU A 89 2.20 -18.10 -18.89
C LEU A 89 2.56 -19.58 -18.67
N ASP A 90 1.90 -20.48 -19.40
CA ASP A 90 2.16 -21.93 -19.40
C ASP A 90 3.52 -22.29 -20.02
N ARG A 91 4.22 -21.35 -20.66
CA ARG A 91 5.57 -21.52 -21.20
C ARG A 91 6.66 -20.86 -20.36
N LEU A 92 6.33 -20.44 -19.14
CA LEU A 92 7.30 -19.82 -18.22
C LEU A 92 7.98 -20.82 -17.27
N ASP A 93 7.70 -22.12 -17.36
CA ASP A 93 8.39 -23.11 -16.53
C ASP A 93 9.91 -23.04 -16.75
N ARG A 94 10.67 -22.89 -15.66
CA ARG A 94 12.12 -22.67 -15.62
C ARG A 94 12.62 -21.43 -16.37
N ALA A 95 11.73 -20.61 -16.92
CA ALA A 95 12.11 -19.31 -17.44
C ALA A 95 12.44 -18.36 -16.27
N ARG A 96 13.34 -17.42 -16.52
CA ARG A 96 13.63 -16.36 -15.54
C ARG A 96 12.45 -15.38 -15.47
N VAL A 97 11.90 -15.20 -14.27
CA VAL A 97 10.95 -14.13 -13.93
C VAL A 97 11.67 -13.16 -12.99
N ALA A 98 11.55 -11.85 -13.26
CA ALA A 98 12.21 -10.81 -12.48
C ALA A 98 11.47 -10.52 -11.17
#